data_AF-K7KZZ8-F1
#
_entry.id   AF-K7KZZ8-F1
#
_cell.length_a   1.000
_cell.length_b   1.000
_cell.length_c   1.000
_cell.angle_alpha   90.00
_cell.angle_beta   90.00
_cell.angle_gamma   90.00
#
_symmetry.space_group_name_H-M   'P 1'
#
loop_
_entity.id
_entity.type
_entity.pdbx_description
1 polymer ?
#
loop_
_entity_poly.entity_id
_entity_poly.type
_entity_poly.pdbx_seq_one_letter_code
_entity_poly.pdbx_strand_id
1 'polypeptide(L)'
;MLLSPRNPLEASYQRLKVKVDDTEPTKYFICHSCSKGSDLLLSSFDGARCSCRKLMQKKMELLEEFKDEASVVDGIFVKGDAMFLIFDDLTVLRSSPSDSVQRPLQLGHKNFSSKMEEKYRDVGTKEVL
;
A
#
# COMPACT_ATOMS: atom_id res chain seq x y z
N MET A 1 19.09 -9.52 7.02
CA MET A 1 17.84 -9.44 6.25
C MET A 1 16.70 -10.27 6.86
N LEU A 2 16.92 -11.53 7.27
CA LEU A 2 15.84 -12.42 7.74
C LEU A 2 15.15 -11.99 9.06
N LEU A 3 15.84 -11.27 9.95
CA LEU A 3 15.30 -10.89 11.26
C LEU A 3 14.42 -9.62 11.24
N SER A 4 14.44 -8.88 10.14
CA SER A 4 13.70 -7.61 10.02
C SER A 4 13.36 -7.39 8.54
N PRO A 5 12.40 -8.14 7.99
CA PRO A 5 11.95 -7.95 6.62
C PRO A 5 11.43 -6.51 6.46
N ARG A 6 11.62 -5.95 5.27
CA ARG A 6 11.10 -4.62 4.93
C ARG A 6 9.81 -4.77 4.17
N ASN A 7 8.87 -3.86 4.43
CA ASN A 7 7.64 -3.78 3.67
C ASN A 7 7.96 -3.31 2.25
N PRO A 8 7.76 -4.13 1.19
CA PRO A 8 8.04 -3.73 -0.18
C PRO A 8 7.14 -2.57 -0.66
N LEU A 9 6.06 -2.29 0.07
CA LEU A 9 5.09 -1.24 -0.24
C LEU A 9 5.18 -0.06 0.73
N GLU A 10 6.27 0.09 1.48
CA GLU A 10 6.45 1.17 2.48
C GLU A 10 6.09 2.55 1.92
N ALA A 11 6.57 2.88 0.71
CA ALA A 11 6.25 4.15 0.04
C ALA A 11 4.75 4.34 -0.22
N SER A 12 4.02 3.25 -0.49
CA SER A 12 2.56 3.28 -0.65
C SER A 12 1.87 3.50 0.69
N TYR A 13 2.31 2.83 1.76
CA TYR A 13 1.73 2.97 3.10
C TYR A 13 1.96 4.36 3.71
N GLN A 14 3.10 5.00 3.44
CA GLN A 14 3.38 6.38 3.88
C GLN A 14 2.40 7.41 3.30
N ARG A 15 1.74 7.09 2.18
CA ARG A 15 0.71 7.94 1.55
C ARG A 15 -0.68 7.74 2.15
N LEU A 16 -0.90 6.69 2.96
CA LEU A 16 -2.20 6.45 3.60
C LEU A 16 -2.44 7.47 4.72
N LYS A 17 -3.69 7.91 4.85
CA LYS A 17 -4.10 8.77 5.97
C LYS A 17 -4.03 8.03 7.32
N VAL A 18 -4.24 6.72 7.31
CA VAL A 18 -4.14 5.86 8.48
C VAL A 18 -2.80 5.11 8.41
N LYS A 19 -2.04 5.12 9.51
CA LYS A 19 -0.84 4.31 9.63
C LYS A 19 -1.24 2.87 9.88
N VAL A 20 -1.10 2.04 8.86
CA VAL A 20 -1.41 0.59 8.92
C VAL A 20 -0.14 -0.23 9.19
N ASP A 21 1.04 0.36 8.96
CA ASP A 21 2.33 -0.28 9.20
C ASP A 21 3.05 0.40 10.38
N ASP A 22 3.31 -0.38 11.43
CA ASP A 22 4.04 0.05 12.62
C ASP A 22 5.57 -0.02 12.44
N THR A 23 6.04 -0.37 11.24
CA THR A 23 7.47 -0.48 10.94
C THR A 23 8.12 0.91 10.83
N GLU A 24 9.27 1.07 11.49
CA GLU A 24 10.12 2.24 11.33
C GLU A 24 10.57 2.43 9.87
N PRO A 25 10.60 3.68 9.35
CA PRO A 25 10.99 3.94 7.97
C PRO A 25 12.34 3.32 7.60
N THR A 26 12.45 2.78 6.40
CA THR A 26 13.68 2.13 5.93
C THR A 26 14.81 3.15 5.87
N LYS A 27 15.85 2.90 6.66
CA LYS A 27 17.09 3.67 6.63
C LYS A 27 18.04 3.02 5.64
N TYR A 28 18.73 3.86 4.88
CA TYR A 28 19.72 3.41 3.92
C TYR A 28 21.13 3.80 4.35
N PHE A 29 22.08 2.92 4.09
CA PHE A 29 23.47 3.03 4.49
C PHE A 29 24.39 2.86 3.28
N ILE A 30 25.44 3.67 3.22
CA ILE A 30 26.45 3.65 2.17
C ILE A 30 27.85 3.51 2.78
N CYS A 31 28.81 3.10 1.96
CA CYS A 31 30.21 3.05 2.36
C CYS A 31 30.83 4.45 2.34
N HIS A 32 31.47 4.87 3.43
CA HIS A 32 32.13 6.17 3.52
C HIS A 32 33.23 6.38 2.46
N SER A 33 34.00 5.34 2.13
CA SER A 33 35.10 5.43 1.16
C SER A 33 34.66 5.32 -0.31
N CYS A 34 33.48 4.75 -0.57
CA CYS A 34 32.99 4.51 -1.94
C CYS A 34 31.86 5.47 -2.33
N SER A 35 31.48 6.41 -1.47
CA SER A 35 30.31 7.28 -1.67
C SER A 35 30.53 8.44 -2.67
N LYS A 36 31.57 8.40 -3.52
CA LYS A 36 31.98 9.53 -4.38
C LYS A 36 31.98 9.22 -5.88
N GLY A 37 31.52 8.03 -6.29
CA GLY A 37 31.46 7.61 -7.70
C GLY A 37 30.03 7.33 -8.18
N SER A 38 29.88 6.99 -9.46
CA SER A 38 28.61 6.53 -10.06
C SER A 38 28.09 5.23 -9.44
N ASP A 39 29.00 4.40 -8.92
CA ASP A 39 28.69 3.04 -8.46
C ASP A 39 28.40 3.02 -6.95
N LEU A 40 27.39 3.80 -6.55
CA LEU A 40 26.95 3.86 -5.16
C LEU A 40 26.25 2.56 -4.77
N LEU A 41 26.94 1.74 -3.97
CA LEU A 41 26.30 0.63 -3.26
C LEU A 41 25.47 1.18 -2.09
N LEU A 42 24.24 0.70 -1.99
CA LEU A 42 23.28 1.02 -0.94
C LEU A 42 22.88 -0.25 -0.19
N SER A 43 22.67 -0.16 1.12
CA SER A 43 22.10 -1.23 1.92
C SER A 43 21.02 -0.68 2.85
N SER A 44 19.96 -1.45 3.08
CA SER A 44 18.95 -1.16 4.10
C SER A 44 19.34 -1.63 5.51
N PHE A 45 20.55 -2.18 5.66
CA PHE A 45 21.08 -2.69 6.92
C PHE A 45 22.42 -2.02 7.25
N ASP A 46 22.52 -1.53 8.48
CA ASP A 46 23.80 -1.07 9.03
C ASP A 46 24.78 -2.25 9.10
N GLY A 47 26.02 -2.02 8.66
CA GLY A 47 27.09 -3.01 8.72
C GLY A 47 27.15 -3.96 7.53
N ALA A 48 26.38 -3.73 6.46
CA ALA A 48 26.58 -4.46 5.22
C ALA A 48 28.01 -4.24 4.66
N ARG A 49 28.60 -5.28 4.06
CA ARG A 49 29.96 -5.19 3.50
C ARG A 49 29.92 -4.62 2.09
N CYS A 50 30.66 -3.54 1.88
CA CYS A 50 30.92 -2.97 0.57
C CYS A 50 31.92 -3.85 -0.22
N SER A 51 31.98 -3.67 -1.55
CA SER A 51 32.98 -4.30 -2.42
C SER A 51 34.43 -4.00 -1.99
N CYS A 52 34.67 -2.83 -1.39
CA CYS A 52 35.96 -2.45 -0.81
C CYS A 52 36.27 -3.11 0.55
N ARG A 53 35.44 -4.06 1.00
CA ARG A 53 35.52 -4.78 2.29
C ARG A 53 35.24 -3.94 3.54
N LYS A 54 34.99 -2.63 3.43
CA LYS A 54 34.56 -1.77 4.55
C LYS A 54 33.05 -1.88 4.80
N LEU A 55 32.63 -1.51 6.01
CA LEU A 55 31.23 -1.53 6.43
C LEU A 55 30.47 -0.31 5.88
N MET A 56 29.22 -0.53 5.49
CA MET A 56 28.27 0.48 5.05
C MET A 56 27.50 0.99 6.27
N GLN A 57 27.98 2.09 6.85
CA GLN A 57 27.43 2.65 8.10
C GLN A 57 27.07 4.13 7.98
N LYS A 58 27.42 4.77 6.86
CA LYS A 58 27.05 6.17 6.62
C LYS A 58 25.58 6.21 6.22
N LYS A 59 24.73 6.78 7.06
CA LYS A 59 23.31 6.99 6.73
C LYS A 59 23.20 7.89 5.50
N MET A 60 22.38 7.49 4.54
CA MET A 60 22.00 8.27 3.37
C MET A 60 20.57 8.75 3.56
N GLU A 61 20.35 10.05 3.36
CA GLU A 61 19.02 10.62 3.26
C GLU A 61 18.60 10.49 1.80
N LEU A 62 17.59 9.66 1.53
CA LEU A 62 16.93 9.69 0.25
C LEU A 62 16.06 10.94 0.23
N LEU A 63 16.14 11.71 -0.85
CA LEU A 63 15.12 12.71 -1.12
C LEU A 63 13.82 11.95 -1.30
N GLU A 64 12.82 12.25 -0.46
CA GLU A 64 11.47 11.77 -0.70
C GLU A 64 11.09 12.23 -2.10
N GLU A 65 10.81 11.27 -2.98
CA GLU A 65 10.18 11.58 -4.25
C GLU A 65 8.78 12.11 -3.92
N PHE A 66 8.66 13.44 -3.78
CA PHE A 66 7.41 14.15 -3.96
C PHE A 66 7.00 13.99 -5.43
N LYS A 67 6.60 12.78 -5.80
CA LYS A 67 5.95 12.52 -7.09
C LYS A 67 4.51 12.95 -6.90
N ASP A 68 4.19 14.02 -7.62
CA ASP A 68 2.92 14.69 -7.86
C ASP A 68 1.68 14.02 -7.25
N GLU A 69 0.73 14.86 -6.81
CA GLU A 69 -0.68 14.51 -6.56
C GLU A 69 -1.43 13.93 -7.78
N ALA A 70 -0.71 13.36 -8.76
CA ALA A 70 -1.20 12.58 -9.87
C ALA A 70 -1.70 11.22 -9.34
N SER A 71 -2.99 10.98 -9.14
CA SER A 71 -4.20 11.77 -9.39
C SER A 71 -5.04 11.61 -8.14
N VAL A 72 -5.66 12.68 -7.62
CA VAL A 72 -6.65 12.60 -6.51
C VAL A 72 -7.76 11.56 -6.80
N VAL A 73 -7.93 11.22 -8.08
CA VAL A 73 -8.92 10.28 -8.60
C VAL A 73 -8.51 8.81 -8.41
N ASP A 74 -7.23 8.46 -8.31
CA ASP A 74 -6.80 7.07 -8.10
C ASP A 74 -6.17 6.88 -6.71
N GLY A 75 -6.77 6.00 -5.91
CA GLY A 75 -6.26 5.64 -4.60
C GLY A 75 -4.96 4.82 -4.68
N ILE A 76 -4.33 4.63 -3.52
CA ILE A 76 -3.00 3.97 -3.41
C ILE A 76 -3.02 2.50 -3.84
N PHE A 77 -4.11 1.78 -3.52
CA PHE A 77 -4.29 0.36 -3.85
C PHE A 77 -5.44 0.11 -4.81
N VAL A 78 -6.37 1.06 -4.93
CA VAL A 78 -7.60 0.92 -5.71
C VAL A 78 -7.81 2.17 -6.54
N LYS A 79 -8.31 1.99 -7.75
CA LYS A 79 -8.80 3.09 -8.59
C LYS A 79 -9.93 3.82 -7.86
N GLY A 80 -10.02 5.15 -7.89
CA GLY A 80 -11.03 5.84 -7.07
C GLY A 80 -12.47 5.71 -7.59
N ASP A 81 -12.65 5.26 -8.84
CA ASP A 81 -13.95 4.83 -9.37
C ASP A 81 -14.21 3.32 -9.19
N ALA A 82 -13.37 2.61 -8.43
CA ALA A 82 -13.58 1.20 -8.16
C ALA A 82 -14.79 1.01 -7.22
N MET A 83 -15.77 0.26 -7.70
CA MET A 83 -16.91 -0.18 -6.94
C MET A 83 -16.68 -1.61 -6.44
N PHE A 84 -17.17 -1.92 -5.24
CA PHE A 84 -17.04 -3.23 -4.60
C PHE A 84 -18.39 -3.70 -4.07
N LEU A 85 -18.61 -5.01 -4.08
CA LEU A 85 -19.72 -5.69 -3.43
C LEU A 85 -19.19 -6.31 -2.14
N ILE A 86 -19.77 -5.93 -1.01
CA ILE A 86 -19.45 -6.46 0.31
C ILE A 86 -20.67 -7.23 0.78
N PHE A 87 -20.49 -8.51 1.10
CA PHE A 87 -21.54 -9.40 1.57
C PHE A 87 -21.48 -9.57 3.10
N ASP A 88 -22.56 -10.09 3.70
CA ASP A 88 -22.67 -10.29 5.15
C ASP A 88 -21.59 -11.25 5.72
N ASP A 89 -21.03 -12.12 4.87
CA ASP A 89 -19.91 -13.02 5.20
C ASP A 89 -18.53 -12.36 5.08
N LEU A 90 -18.49 -11.03 4.88
CA LEU A 90 -17.31 -10.21 4.64
C LEU A 90 -16.56 -10.53 3.34
N THR A 91 -17.17 -11.28 2.41
CA THR A 91 -16.63 -11.41 1.06
C THR A 91 -16.64 -10.05 0.38
N VAL A 92 -15.49 -9.63 -0.15
CA VAL A 92 -15.35 -8.43 -0.98
C VAL A 92 -15.08 -8.84 -2.42
N LEU A 93 -15.94 -8.41 -3.34
CA LEU A 93 -15.75 -8.59 -4.78
C LEU A 93 -15.62 -7.23 -5.46
N ARG A 94 -14.76 -7.14 -6.47
CA ARG A 94 -14.82 -5.99 -7.38
C ARG A 94 -16.16 -6.04 -8.11
N SER A 95 -16.91 -4.96 -8.10
CA SER A 95 -18.21 -4.95 -8.77
C SER A 95 -18.02 -5.20 -10.26
N SER A 96 -18.68 -6.22 -10.76
CA SER A 96 -18.97 -6.37 -12.18
C SER A 96 -20.48 -6.55 -12.33
N PRO A 97 -21.07 -6.20 -13.49
CA PRO A 97 -22.47 -6.48 -13.76
C PRO A 97 -22.83 -7.97 -13.61
N SER A 98 -21.87 -8.88 -13.80
CA SER A 98 -22.08 -10.33 -13.62
C SER A 98 -22.11 -10.71 -12.14
N ASP A 99 -21.16 -10.22 -11.35
CA ASP A 99 -21.03 -10.56 -9.93
C ASP A 99 -22.20 -10.04 -9.10
N SER A 100 -22.74 -8.86 -9.44
CA SER A 100 -23.89 -8.26 -8.76
C SER A 100 -25.17 -9.09 -8.87
N VAL A 101 -25.26 -9.97 -9.86
CA VAL A 101 -26.41 -10.85 -10.08
C VAL A 101 -26.14 -12.27 -9.64
N GLN A 102 -24.99 -12.83 -10.00
CA GLN A 102 -24.71 -14.25 -9.81
C GLN A 102 -24.54 -14.62 -8.33
N ARG A 103 -23.85 -13.81 -7.54
CA ARG A 103 -23.59 -14.11 -6.12
C ARG A 103 -24.85 -14.08 -5.25
N PRO A 104 -25.72 -13.06 -5.32
CA PRO A 104 -26.98 -13.07 -4.58
C PRO A 104 -27.86 -14.27 -4.93
N LEU A 105 -27.90 -14.67 -6.21
CA LEU A 105 -28.64 -15.86 -6.65
C LEU A 105 -28.06 -17.15 -6.05
N GLN A 106 -26.73 -17.28 -6.00
CA GLN A 106 -26.06 -18.43 -5.36
C GLN A 106 -26.33 -18.50 -3.85
N LEU A 107 -26.46 -17.35 -3.19
CA LEU A 107 -26.83 -17.24 -1.77
C LEU A 107 -28.33 -17.44 -1.51
N GLY A 108 -29.14 -17.72 -2.54
CA GLY A 108 -30.57 -18.02 -2.42
C GLY A 108 -31.48 -16.79 -2.40
N HIS A 109 -30.95 -15.59 -2.67
CA HIS A 109 -31.77 -14.37 -2.77
C HIS A 109 -32.53 -14.35 -4.11
N LYS A 110 -33.72 -14.97 -4.12
CA LYS A 110 -34.66 -14.86 -5.23
C LYS A 110 -35.27 -13.46 -5.25
N ASN A 111 -35.41 -12.87 -6.44
CA ASN A 111 -35.98 -11.53 -6.66
C ASN A 111 -35.24 -10.40 -5.92
N PHE A 112 -33.91 -10.50 -5.75
CA PHE A 112 -33.14 -9.43 -5.11
C PHE A 112 -33.28 -8.09 -5.86
N SER A 113 -33.41 -8.12 -7.19
CA SER A 113 -33.56 -6.91 -8.01
C SER A 113 -34.78 -6.06 -7.65
N SER A 114 -35.88 -6.66 -7.18
CA SER A 114 -37.08 -5.91 -6.76
C SER A 114 -37.05 -5.47 -5.30
N LYS A 115 -36.05 -5.90 -4.53
CA LYS A 115 -35.87 -5.60 -3.10
C LYS A 115 -34.64 -4.73 -2.82
N MET A 116 -33.81 -4.47 -3.82
CA MET A 116 -32.61 -3.67 -3.67
C MET A 116 -32.99 -2.19 -3.52
N GLU A 117 -32.51 -1.56 -2.46
CA GLU A 117 -32.70 -0.13 -2.17
C GLU A 117 -31.31 0.54 -2.18
N GLU A 118 -31.16 1.62 -2.95
CA GLU A 118 -29.93 2.40 -2.94
C GLU A 118 -29.97 3.42 -1.79
N LYS A 119 -28.91 3.44 -0.98
CA LYS A 119 -28.76 4.40 0.12
C LYS A 119 -27.41 5.10 0.00
N TYR A 120 -27.43 6.42 -0.06
CA TYR A 120 -26.23 7.23 0.04
C TYR A 120 -25.87 7.46 1.51
N ARG A 121 -24.61 7.21 1.84
CA ARG A 121 -24.02 7.48 3.15
C ARG A 121 -22.67 8.13 2.92
N ASP A 122 -22.47 9.29 3.51
CA ASP A 122 -21.15 9.91 3.60
C ASP A 122 -20.45 9.33 4.84
N VAL A 123 -19.30 8.70 4.63
CA VAL A 123 -18.53 8.05 5.70
C VAL A 123 -17.25 8.85 5.86
N GLY A 124 -17.19 9.62 6.95
CA GLY A 124 -16.02 10.41 7.30
C GLY A 124 -14.94 9.58 7.98
N THR A 125 -13.84 10.25 8.36
CA THR A 125 -12.74 9.60 9.08
C THR A 125 -13.09 9.19 10.51
N LYS A 126 -14.20 9.69 11.07
CA LYS A 126 -14.63 9.38 12.44
C LYS A 126 -15.36 8.03 12.52
N GLU A 127 -15.91 7.58 11.40
CA GLU A 127 -16.71 6.36 11.29
C GLU A 127 -15.87 5.14 10.88
N VAL A 128 -14.60 5.35 10.49
CA VAL A 128 -13.69 4.30 9.97
C VAL A 128 -12.72 3.76 11.04
N LEU A 129 -12.68 4.36 12.24
CA LEU A 129 -11.79 3.99 13.35
C LEU A 129 -12.56 3.39 14.53
#